data_AF-A0A7C8DWW5-F1
#
_entry.id   AF-A0A7C8DWW5-F1
#
_cell.length_a   1.000
_cell.length_b   1.000
_cell.length_c   1.000
_cell.angle_alpha   90.00
_cell.angle_beta   90.00
_cell.angle_gamma   90.00
#
_symmetry.space_group_name_H-M   'P 1'
#
loop_
_entity.id
_entity.type
_entity.pdbx_description
1 polymer ?
#
loop_
_entity_poly.entity_id
_entity_poly.type
_entity_poly.pdbx_seq_one_letter_code
_entity_poly.pdbx_strand_id
1 'polypeptide(L)'
;MKILGLLKGKTPEQIEIRGDDYFKKGEYGSSKMEYEKALSKLESKDPDAIGEIDRVKNKIARSCDALASEHERTAEDLVENGYTDEAEDLLTLALQLAKDGEIVASIEKRLRSLKTERKLPENPHIHVNEESLEKWEEPPDEQLFHDPGDHYFTLLVSTLPEEDQSEYHGYGESFKEGYVKLNRGDFEKAASLLSKAFEEAESAETFIPLELGTALLNLGHNKQALLLLGGFLEHHPETLRAYPLLCEIYWQDNEFEKAHALLQDCPESLKNEAVIHVLEGETFFHDSKYQEAEAHYSSFLTFCGWDEAIARAHAKTLEALG
;
A
#
# COMPACT_ATOMS: atom_id res chain seq x y z
N MET A 1 23.59 37.34 23.34
CA MET A 1 24.54 36.91 22.28
C MET A 1 23.96 35.64 21.65
N LYS A 2 24.04 35.50 20.33
CA LYS A 2 23.16 34.69 19.46
C LYS A 2 22.97 33.22 19.85
N ILE A 3 21.70 32.79 19.79
CA ILE A 3 21.21 31.42 19.59
C ILE A 3 21.38 31.08 18.09
N LEU A 4 21.49 29.78 17.75
CA LEU A 4 21.56 29.14 16.40
C LEU A 4 22.98 28.81 15.90
N GLY A 5 23.44 27.58 16.17
CA GLY A 5 24.68 27.07 15.59
C GLY A 5 24.79 25.56 15.39
N LEU A 6 23.76 24.74 15.65
CA LEU A 6 23.97 23.28 15.76
C LEU A 6 22.95 22.35 15.06
N LEU A 7 22.08 22.85 14.18
CA LEU A 7 21.24 22.01 13.31
C LEU A 7 21.28 22.51 11.88
N LYS A 8 22.35 22.19 11.14
CA LYS A 8 22.33 22.29 9.67
C LYS A 8 22.01 20.92 9.11
N GLY A 9 20.73 20.69 8.78
CA GLY A 9 20.34 19.56 7.95
C GLY A 9 21.09 19.59 6.60
N LYS A 10 21.24 18.42 5.95
CA LYS A 10 22.02 18.23 4.72
C LYS A 10 21.75 19.33 3.67
N THR A 11 22.79 19.88 3.05
CA THR A 11 22.63 20.93 2.03
C THR A 11 22.02 20.35 0.74
N PRO A 12 21.40 21.16 -0.13
CA PRO A 12 20.88 20.66 -1.40
C PRO A 12 21.94 19.93 -2.24
N GLU A 13 23.18 20.40 -2.22
CA GLU A 13 24.30 19.79 -2.95
C GLU A 13 24.65 18.40 -2.38
N GLN A 14 24.59 18.22 -1.05
CA GLN A 14 24.80 16.91 -0.42
C GLN A 14 23.67 15.92 -0.75
N ILE A 15 22.44 16.41 -0.90
CA ILE A 15 21.29 15.61 -1.33
C ILE A 15 21.43 15.24 -2.81
N GLU A 16 21.83 16.20 -3.65
CA GLU A 16 22.10 15.99 -5.08
C GLU A 16 23.20 14.92 -5.30
N ILE A 17 24.31 14.97 -4.56
CA ILE A 17 25.38 13.96 -4.63
C ILE A 17 24.84 12.56 -4.29
N ARG A 18 23.95 12.45 -3.30
CA ARG A 18 23.33 11.17 -2.96
C ARG A 18 22.44 10.65 -4.10
N GLY A 19 21.71 11.54 -4.78
CA GLY A 19 21.00 11.21 -6.01
C GLY A 19 21.95 10.70 -7.10
N ASP A 20 23.09 11.36 -7.29
CA ASP A 20 24.12 10.94 -8.27
C ASP A 20 24.65 9.53 -7.96
N ASP A 21 24.82 9.20 -6.68
CA ASP A 21 25.28 7.88 -6.25
C ASP A 21 24.25 6.78 -6.51
N TYR A 22 22.96 7.05 -6.25
CA TYR A 22 21.87 6.12 -6.61
C TYR A 22 21.76 5.95 -8.13
N PHE A 23 21.87 7.04 -8.88
CA PHE A 23 21.80 7.01 -10.35
C PHE A 23 22.90 6.11 -10.93
N LYS A 24 24.14 6.24 -10.43
CA LYS A 24 25.28 5.40 -10.88
C LYS A 24 25.09 3.91 -10.57
N LYS A 25 24.31 3.57 -9.55
CA LYS A 25 23.99 2.18 -9.18
C LYS A 25 22.82 1.59 -9.98
N GLY A 26 22.16 2.39 -10.81
CA GLY A 26 20.94 1.98 -11.50
C GLY A 26 19.67 2.10 -10.64
N GLU A 27 19.76 2.67 -9.43
CA GLU A 27 18.61 2.84 -8.54
C GLU A 27 17.84 4.13 -8.91
N TYR A 28 17.23 4.14 -10.09
CA TYR A 28 16.68 5.36 -10.70
C TYR A 28 15.50 5.97 -9.94
N GLY A 29 14.67 5.15 -9.29
CA GLY A 29 13.60 5.61 -8.40
C GLY A 29 14.15 6.36 -7.17
N SER A 30 15.11 5.76 -6.46
CA SER A 30 15.82 6.37 -5.32
C SER A 30 16.54 7.66 -5.74
N SER A 31 17.18 7.64 -6.90
CA SER A 31 17.82 8.81 -7.52
C SER A 31 16.84 9.97 -7.73
N LYS A 32 15.69 9.69 -8.37
CA LYS A 32 14.62 10.68 -8.60
C LYS A 32 14.15 11.32 -7.29
N MET A 33 13.85 10.52 -6.27
CA MET A 33 13.39 11.02 -4.97
C MET A 33 14.41 11.95 -4.31
N GLU A 34 15.69 11.64 -4.41
CA GLU A 34 16.76 12.48 -3.86
C GLU A 34 16.90 13.80 -4.62
N TYR A 35 16.82 13.78 -5.95
CA TYR A 35 16.82 15.02 -6.72
C TYR A 35 15.58 15.87 -6.47
N GLU A 36 14.39 15.30 -6.28
CA GLU A 36 13.18 16.06 -5.92
C GLU A 36 13.32 16.73 -4.54
N LYS A 37 13.93 16.05 -3.57
CA LYS A 37 14.29 16.65 -2.27
C LYS A 37 15.30 17.79 -2.43
N ALA A 38 16.33 17.61 -3.28
CA ALA A 38 17.32 18.64 -3.56
C ALA A 38 16.68 19.87 -4.23
N LEU A 39 15.79 19.63 -5.20
CA LEU A 39 15.06 20.66 -5.93
C LEU A 39 14.15 21.47 -5.01
N SER A 40 13.31 20.80 -4.22
CA SER A 40 12.42 21.44 -3.24
C SER A 40 13.21 22.34 -2.27
N LYS A 41 14.39 21.89 -1.83
CA LYS A 41 15.24 22.66 -0.94
C LYS A 41 15.96 23.82 -1.62
N LEU A 42 16.34 23.68 -2.89
CA LEU A 42 16.90 24.78 -3.70
C LEU A 42 15.84 25.86 -3.92
N GLU A 43 14.66 25.47 -4.42
CA GLU A 43 13.55 26.40 -4.70
C GLU A 43 13.10 27.14 -3.43
N SER A 44 13.17 26.50 -2.25
CA SER A 44 12.86 27.16 -0.98
C SER A 44 13.95 28.10 -0.47
N LYS A 45 15.23 27.81 -0.70
CA LYS A 45 16.36 28.51 -0.06
C LYS A 45 16.91 29.63 -0.95
N ASP A 46 16.95 29.41 -2.25
CA ASP A 46 17.50 30.32 -3.24
C ASP A 46 16.74 30.18 -4.57
N PRO A 47 15.54 30.80 -4.68
CA PRO A 47 14.72 30.70 -5.89
C PRO A 47 15.39 31.28 -7.15
N ASP A 48 16.36 32.17 -6.98
CA ASP A 48 17.09 32.84 -8.07
C ASP A 48 18.28 32.01 -8.59
N ALA A 49 18.57 30.86 -7.97
CA ALA A 49 19.56 29.87 -8.41
C ALA A 49 19.06 29.04 -9.61
N ILE A 50 18.65 29.73 -10.68
CA ILE A 50 18.00 29.15 -11.87
C ILE A 50 18.88 28.06 -12.49
N GLY A 51 20.20 28.26 -12.55
CA GLY A 51 21.13 27.29 -13.13
C GLY A 51 21.20 25.97 -12.35
N GLU A 52 21.21 26.03 -11.02
CA GLU A 52 21.18 24.88 -10.13
C GLU A 52 19.82 24.16 -10.20
N ILE A 53 18.73 24.92 -10.19
CA ILE A 53 17.37 24.41 -10.30
C ILE A 53 17.20 23.66 -11.63
N ASP A 54 17.60 24.25 -12.74
CA ASP A 54 17.53 23.63 -14.07
C ASP A 54 18.43 22.40 -14.16
N ARG A 55 19.62 22.43 -13.56
CA ARG A 55 20.50 21.26 -13.48
C ARG A 55 19.81 20.09 -12.77
N VAL A 56 19.19 20.33 -11.61
CA VAL A 56 18.51 19.27 -10.84
C VAL A 56 17.25 18.79 -11.57
N LYS A 57 16.48 19.68 -12.20
CA LYS A 57 15.33 19.30 -13.06
C LYS A 57 15.75 18.39 -14.21
N ASN A 58 16.87 18.68 -14.86
CA ASN A 58 17.44 17.81 -15.89
C ASN A 58 17.87 16.44 -15.34
N LYS A 59 18.42 16.39 -14.11
CA LYS A 59 18.75 15.11 -13.46
C LYS A 59 17.50 14.28 -13.10
N ILE A 60 16.41 14.93 -12.70
CA ILE A 60 15.10 14.28 -12.49
C ILE A 60 14.60 13.69 -13.80
N ALA A 61 14.57 14.49 -14.88
CA ALA A 61 14.14 14.03 -16.20
C ALA A 61 14.95 12.79 -16.66
N ARG A 62 16.28 12.86 -16.56
CA ARG A 62 17.16 11.72 -16.86
C ARG A 62 16.91 10.48 -16.01
N SER A 63 16.52 10.65 -14.74
CA SER A 63 16.17 9.52 -13.86
C SER A 63 14.84 8.89 -14.28
N CYS A 64 13.85 9.71 -14.65
CA CYS A 64 12.59 9.22 -15.19
C CYS A 64 12.78 8.48 -16.52
N ASP A 65 13.61 9.01 -17.42
CA ASP A 65 13.94 8.38 -18.71
C ASP A 65 14.67 7.05 -18.54
N ALA A 66 15.65 7.00 -17.63
CA ALA A 66 16.37 5.76 -17.32
C ALA A 66 15.45 4.70 -16.69
N LEU A 67 14.56 5.11 -15.78
CA LEU A 67 13.57 4.22 -15.16
C LEU A 67 12.55 3.71 -16.19
N ALA A 68 12.06 4.59 -17.08
CA ALA A 68 11.17 4.21 -18.16
C ALA A 68 11.84 3.20 -19.12
N SER A 69 13.13 3.36 -19.41
CA SER A 69 13.89 2.41 -20.24
C SER A 69 14.06 1.05 -19.56
N GLU A 70 14.20 1.00 -18.24
CA GLU A 70 14.21 -0.29 -17.51
C GLU A 70 12.84 -0.96 -17.54
N HIS A 71 11.77 -0.20 -17.29
CA HIS A 71 10.41 -0.72 -17.40
C HIS A 71 10.10 -1.24 -18.80
N GLU A 72 10.56 -0.54 -19.85
CA GLU A 72 10.44 -1.00 -21.23
C GLU A 72 11.14 -2.36 -21.42
N ARG A 73 12.39 -2.50 -20.97
CA ARG A 73 13.14 -3.76 -21.09
C ARG A 73 12.48 -4.90 -20.32
N THR A 74 12.04 -4.64 -19.09
CA THR A 74 11.34 -5.65 -18.29
C THR A 74 10.02 -6.05 -18.94
N ALA A 75 9.31 -5.12 -19.58
CA ALA A 75 8.10 -5.45 -20.33
C ALA A 75 8.40 -6.35 -21.54
N GLU A 76 9.56 -6.22 -22.19
CA GLU A 76 9.98 -7.15 -23.25
C GLU A 76 10.15 -8.56 -22.71
N ASP A 77 10.84 -8.70 -21.58
CA ASP A 77 11.03 -10.00 -20.93
C ASP A 77 9.67 -10.61 -20.56
N LEU A 78 8.71 -9.79 -20.07
CA LEU A 78 7.35 -10.25 -19.75
C LEU A 78 6.61 -10.76 -21.00
N VAL A 79 6.70 -10.05 -22.13
CA VAL A 79 6.08 -10.48 -23.40
C VAL A 79 6.68 -11.80 -23.88
N GLU A 80 8.01 -11.94 -23.83
CA GLU A 80 8.69 -13.18 -24.22
C GLU A 80 8.25 -14.39 -23.38
N ASN A 81 7.83 -14.15 -22.13
CA ASN A 81 7.34 -15.17 -21.20
C ASN A 81 5.80 -15.32 -21.21
N GLY A 82 5.08 -14.61 -22.09
CA GLY A 82 3.63 -14.71 -22.26
C GLY A 82 2.80 -13.87 -21.28
N TYR A 83 3.43 -13.02 -20.48
CA TYR A 83 2.78 -12.09 -19.55
C TYR A 83 2.46 -10.76 -20.23
N THR A 84 1.58 -10.81 -21.23
CA THR A 84 1.30 -9.65 -22.11
C THR A 84 0.54 -8.52 -21.43
N ASP A 85 -0.24 -8.84 -20.40
CA ASP A 85 -1.07 -7.87 -19.69
C ASP A 85 -0.20 -7.07 -18.72
N GLU A 86 0.67 -7.75 -17.97
CA GLU A 86 1.66 -7.16 -17.09
C GLU A 86 2.67 -6.30 -17.87
N ALA A 87 3.04 -6.73 -19.08
CA ALA A 87 3.88 -5.93 -19.96
C ALA A 87 3.19 -4.63 -20.42
N GLU A 88 1.88 -4.66 -20.71
CA GLU A 88 1.13 -3.47 -21.11
C GLU A 88 1.03 -2.45 -19.96
N ASP A 89 0.77 -2.93 -18.74
CA ASP A 89 0.72 -2.09 -17.54
C ASP A 89 2.07 -1.42 -17.27
N LEU A 90 3.16 -2.20 -17.37
CA LEU A 90 4.50 -1.72 -17.14
C LEU A 90 4.95 -0.69 -18.20
N LEU A 91 4.60 -0.91 -19.47
CA LEU A 91 4.82 0.05 -20.56
C LEU A 91 3.99 1.34 -20.37
N THR A 92 2.77 1.22 -19.83
CA THR A 92 1.92 2.38 -19.54
C THR A 92 2.53 3.24 -18.45
N LEU A 93 3.07 2.63 -17.38
CA LEU A 93 3.82 3.34 -16.34
C LEU A 93 5.09 4.00 -16.92
N ALA A 94 5.84 3.28 -17.74
CA ALA A 94 7.04 3.81 -18.40
C ALA A 94 6.72 5.06 -19.24
N LEU A 95 5.59 5.05 -19.96
CA LEU A 95 5.14 6.18 -20.78
C LEU A 95 4.82 7.43 -19.95
N GLN A 96 4.25 7.26 -18.75
CA GLN A 96 3.94 8.39 -17.86
C GLN A 96 5.21 9.06 -17.31
N LEU A 97 6.27 8.28 -17.13
CA LEU A 97 7.55 8.73 -16.59
C LEU A 97 8.41 9.41 -17.65
N ALA A 98 8.47 8.84 -18.87
CA ALA A 98 9.36 9.27 -19.93
C ALA A 98 9.15 10.75 -20.33
N LYS A 99 10.26 11.43 -20.56
CA LYS A 99 10.36 12.81 -21.07
C LYS A 99 11.12 12.87 -22.38
N ASP A 100 12.04 11.94 -22.61
CA ASP A 100 12.74 11.79 -23.87
C ASP A 100 11.83 11.26 -25.00
N GLY A 101 11.87 11.92 -26.15
CA GLY A 101 10.99 11.61 -27.27
C GLY A 101 11.28 10.28 -27.96
N GLU A 102 12.52 9.80 -27.93
CA GLU A 102 12.88 8.50 -28.52
C GLU A 102 12.35 7.36 -27.64
N ILE A 103 12.48 7.49 -26.31
CA ILE A 103 11.95 6.53 -25.34
C ILE A 103 10.41 6.47 -25.43
N VAL A 104 9.74 7.62 -25.45
CA VAL A 104 8.28 7.70 -25.64
C VAL A 104 7.85 6.98 -26.92
N ALA A 105 8.51 7.27 -28.05
CA ALA A 105 8.18 6.65 -29.33
C ALA A 105 8.40 5.13 -29.32
N SER A 106 9.44 4.65 -28.63
CA SER A 106 9.73 3.23 -28.47
C SER A 106 8.64 2.51 -27.66
N ILE A 107 8.29 3.04 -26.50
CA ILE A 107 7.24 2.51 -25.62
C ILE A 107 5.88 2.48 -26.35
N GLU A 108 5.50 3.57 -27.02
CA GLU A 108 4.25 3.61 -27.78
C GLU A 108 4.21 2.58 -28.92
N LYS A 109 5.35 2.34 -29.58
CA LYS A 109 5.44 1.33 -30.63
C LYS A 109 5.16 -0.07 -30.07
N ARG A 110 5.66 -0.39 -28.88
CA ARG A 110 5.43 -1.68 -28.21
C ARG A 110 3.99 -1.82 -27.73
N LEU A 111 3.42 -0.77 -27.14
CA LEU A 111 1.99 -0.77 -26.79
C LEU A 111 1.10 -1.01 -28.02
N ARG A 112 1.46 -0.46 -29.18
CA ARG A 112 0.76 -0.73 -30.44
C ARG A 112 0.94 -2.17 -30.94
N SER A 113 2.12 -2.78 -30.79
CA SER A 113 2.34 -4.18 -31.20
C SER A 113 1.51 -5.14 -30.36
N LEU A 114 1.49 -4.98 -29.03
CA LEU A 114 0.67 -5.80 -28.12
C LEU A 114 -0.82 -5.74 -28.48
N LYS A 115 -1.34 -4.54 -28.77
CA LYS A 115 -2.73 -4.34 -29.20
C LYS A 115 -3.04 -4.94 -30.56
N THR A 116 -2.03 -5.15 -31.41
CA THR A 116 -2.18 -5.76 -32.73
C THR A 116 -2.11 -7.29 -32.65
N GLU A 117 -1.21 -7.82 -31.83
CA GLU A 117 -1.10 -9.26 -31.56
C GLU A 117 -2.37 -9.83 -30.91
N ARG A 118 -2.97 -9.11 -29.96
CA ARG A 118 -4.29 -9.48 -29.40
C ARG A 118 -5.44 -9.52 -30.41
N LYS A 119 -5.28 -8.90 -31.60
CA LYS A 119 -6.32 -8.87 -32.66
C LYS A 119 -6.14 -9.95 -33.73
N LEU A 120 -5.03 -10.68 -33.74
CA LEU A 120 -4.80 -11.76 -34.70
C LEU A 120 -5.21 -13.08 -34.04
N PRO A 121 -6.24 -13.79 -34.56
CA PRO A 121 -6.56 -15.11 -34.05
C PRO A 121 -5.41 -16.09 -34.36
N GLU A 122 -4.83 -16.68 -33.31
CA GLU A 122 -3.95 -17.83 -33.45
C GLU A 122 -4.79 -19.05 -33.92
N ASN A 123 -4.68 -19.34 -35.22
CA ASN A 123 -4.68 -20.66 -35.88
C ASN A 123 -5.59 -20.71 -37.14
N PRO A 124 -5.03 -20.95 -38.35
CA PRO A 124 -5.78 -20.93 -39.60
C PRO A 124 -6.20 -22.33 -40.05
N HIS A 125 -7.06 -23.06 -39.34
CA HIS A 125 -7.70 -24.26 -39.91
C HIS A 125 -9.01 -24.66 -39.22
N ILE A 126 -10.13 -24.04 -39.58
CA ILE A 126 -11.42 -24.76 -39.74
C ILE A 126 -12.19 -24.08 -40.88
N HIS A 127 -12.41 -24.82 -41.97
CA HIS A 127 -13.39 -24.48 -42.99
C HIS A 127 -14.81 -24.64 -42.42
N VAL A 128 -15.63 -23.57 -42.40
CA VAL A 128 -17.09 -23.71 -42.40
C VAL A 128 -17.75 -22.62 -43.26
N ASN A 129 -18.23 -23.08 -44.41
CA ASN A 129 -19.42 -22.71 -45.19
C ASN A 129 -20.08 -21.32 -44.98
N GLU A 130 -20.01 -20.47 -46.01
CA GLU A 130 -20.95 -19.39 -46.28
C GLU A 130 -22.31 -20.00 -46.68
N GLU A 131 -23.23 -20.19 -45.73
CA GLU A 131 -24.69 -20.27 -45.92
C GLU A 131 -25.30 -20.95 -44.70
N SER A 132 -25.47 -20.20 -43.60
CA SER A 132 -26.33 -20.55 -42.47
C SER A 132 -26.49 -19.32 -41.59
N LEU A 133 -27.21 -18.32 -42.12
CA LEU A 133 -27.80 -17.25 -41.31
C LEU A 133 -28.93 -17.86 -40.47
N GLU A 134 -28.57 -18.61 -39.44
CA GLU A 134 -29.48 -18.89 -38.34
C GLU A 134 -29.17 -17.92 -37.22
N LYS A 135 -30.23 -17.23 -36.76
CA LYS A 135 -30.20 -16.32 -35.62
C LYS A 135 -29.54 -16.99 -34.43
N TRP A 136 -28.32 -16.57 -34.12
CA TRP A 136 -27.77 -16.73 -32.78
C TRP A 136 -28.15 -15.46 -32.04
N GLU A 137 -29.03 -15.62 -31.06
CA GLU A 137 -29.27 -14.63 -30.03
C GLU A 137 -27.91 -14.26 -29.44
N GLU A 138 -27.61 -12.96 -29.41
CA GLU A 138 -26.43 -12.44 -28.73
C GLU A 138 -26.39 -13.08 -27.33
N PRO A 139 -25.30 -13.77 -26.93
CA PRO A 139 -25.08 -13.96 -25.51
C PRO A 139 -25.06 -12.54 -24.93
N PRO A 140 -25.82 -12.28 -23.85
CA PRO A 140 -26.01 -10.94 -23.36
C PRO A 140 -24.63 -10.36 -23.14
N ASP A 141 -24.37 -9.23 -23.81
CA ASP A 141 -23.28 -8.31 -23.58
C ASP A 141 -22.52 -8.67 -22.30
N GLU A 142 -21.38 -9.36 -22.41
CA GLU A 142 -20.32 -9.16 -21.42
C GLU A 142 -19.75 -7.77 -21.68
N GLN A 143 -20.61 -6.79 -21.40
CA GLN A 143 -20.25 -5.52 -20.81
C GLN A 143 -19.55 -5.79 -19.49
N LEU A 144 -18.37 -6.41 -19.53
CA LEU A 144 -17.35 -6.20 -18.51
C LEU A 144 -16.67 -4.87 -18.85
N PHE A 145 -17.48 -3.81 -18.79
CA PHE A 145 -16.97 -2.58 -18.18
C PHE A 145 -16.59 -3.01 -16.76
N HIS A 146 -15.33 -3.42 -16.55
CA HIS A 146 -14.81 -3.45 -15.19
C HIS A 146 -15.06 -2.06 -14.63
N ASP A 147 -15.92 -1.97 -13.61
CA ASP A 147 -16.04 -0.74 -12.84
C ASP A 147 -14.60 -0.39 -12.42
N PRO A 148 -14.15 0.88 -12.55
CA PRO A 148 -12.97 1.35 -11.84
C PRO A 148 -12.92 0.88 -10.36
N GLY A 149 -14.07 0.58 -9.76
CA GLY A 149 -14.22 -0.14 -8.49
C GLY A 149 -13.60 -1.55 -8.44
N ASP A 150 -13.79 -2.39 -9.46
CA ASP A 150 -13.33 -3.80 -9.48
C ASP A 150 -11.81 -3.92 -9.61
N HIS A 151 -11.19 -3.11 -10.48
CA HIS A 151 -9.74 -3.06 -10.58
C HIS A 151 -9.11 -2.50 -9.30
N TYR A 152 -9.74 -1.49 -8.69
CA TYR A 152 -9.26 -0.92 -7.43
C TYR A 152 -9.42 -1.90 -6.26
N PHE A 153 -10.53 -2.65 -6.20
CA PHE A 153 -10.73 -3.71 -5.23
C PHE A 153 -9.63 -4.77 -5.35
N THR A 154 -9.36 -5.25 -6.57
CA THR A 154 -8.31 -6.24 -6.84
C THR A 154 -6.93 -5.75 -6.40
N LEU A 155 -6.61 -4.47 -6.65
CA LEU A 155 -5.36 -3.87 -6.18
C LEU A 155 -5.29 -3.76 -4.65
N LEU A 156 -6.40 -3.49 -3.97
CA LEU A 156 -6.40 -3.46 -2.50
C LEU A 156 -6.18 -4.87 -1.94
N VAL A 157 -6.89 -5.87 -2.48
CA VAL A 157 -6.78 -7.25 -2.02
C VAL A 157 -5.36 -7.80 -2.24
N SER A 158 -4.66 -7.41 -3.30
CA SER A 158 -3.28 -7.87 -3.53
C SER A 158 -2.26 -7.39 -2.49
N THR A 159 -2.63 -6.45 -1.62
CA THR A 159 -1.80 -6.01 -0.49
C THR A 159 -1.97 -6.86 0.77
N LEU A 160 -2.97 -7.75 0.79
CA LEU A 160 -3.24 -8.68 1.88
C LEU A 160 -2.35 -9.94 1.78
N PRO A 161 -2.15 -10.67 2.89
CA PRO A 161 -1.54 -12.00 2.85
C PRO A 161 -2.23 -12.90 1.84
N GLU A 162 -1.48 -13.70 1.07
CA GLU A 162 -2.02 -14.54 -0.01
C GLU A 162 -3.16 -15.46 0.45
N GLU A 163 -3.08 -15.93 1.69
CA GLU A 163 -4.10 -16.76 2.34
C GLU A 163 -5.45 -16.04 2.49
N ASP A 164 -5.46 -14.74 2.77
CA ASP A 164 -6.68 -13.94 2.94
C ASP A 164 -7.29 -13.53 1.59
N GLN A 165 -6.48 -13.41 0.53
CA GLN A 165 -6.93 -12.86 -0.77
C GLN A 165 -8.10 -13.65 -1.37
N SER A 166 -8.00 -14.99 -1.33
CA SER A 166 -9.03 -15.87 -1.89
C SER A 166 -10.38 -15.70 -1.18
N GLU A 167 -10.36 -15.41 0.12
CA GLU A 167 -11.57 -15.21 0.90
C GLU A 167 -12.23 -13.88 0.55
N TYR A 168 -11.44 -12.81 0.42
CA TYR A 168 -11.93 -11.48 0.02
C TYR A 168 -12.55 -11.50 -1.37
N HIS A 169 -11.92 -12.19 -2.33
CA HIS A 169 -12.46 -12.35 -3.68
C HIS A 169 -13.75 -13.19 -3.71
N GLY A 170 -13.97 -14.05 -2.71
CA GLY A 170 -15.16 -14.88 -2.58
C GLY A 170 -16.39 -14.15 -2.06
N TYR A 171 -16.24 -12.95 -1.48
CA TYR A 171 -17.38 -12.17 -0.96
C TYR A 171 -18.16 -11.45 -2.05
N GLY A 172 -19.44 -11.16 -1.77
CA GLY A 172 -20.37 -10.54 -2.70
C GLY A 172 -20.14 -9.04 -2.94
N GLU A 173 -20.89 -8.48 -3.89
CA GLU A 173 -20.75 -7.08 -4.33
C GLU A 173 -20.89 -6.05 -3.20
N SER A 174 -21.79 -6.29 -2.23
CA SER A 174 -21.93 -5.43 -1.05
C SER A 174 -20.60 -5.28 -0.29
N PHE A 175 -19.83 -6.37 -0.16
CA PHE A 175 -18.53 -6.34 0.50
C PHE A 175 -17.51 -5.58 -0.35
N LYS A 176 -17.39 -5.91 -1.64
CA LYS A 176 -16.40 -5.31 -2.54
C LYS A 176 -16.54 -3.79 -2.57
N GLU A 177 -17.76 -3.31 -2.80
CA GLU A 177 -18.04 -1.87 -2.80
C GLU A 177 -17.73 -1.26 -1.42
N GLY A 178 -18.15 -1.92 -0.33
CA GLY A 178 -17.92 -1.47 1.03
C GLY A 178 -16.43 -1.34 1.38
N TYR A 179 -15.62 -2.33 1.00
CA TYR A 179 -14.18 -2.35 1.20
C TYR A 179 -13.46 -1.27 0.39
N VAL A 180 -13.92 -1.01 -0.85
CA VAL A 180 -13.42 0.11 -1.66
C VAL A 180 -13.77 1.46 -1.03
N LYS A 181 -14.99 1.64 -0.48
CA LYS A 181 -15.35 2.87 0.24
C LYS A 181 -14.51 3.07 1.49
N LEU A 182 -14.27 1.99 2.25
CA LEU A 182 -13.44 2.01 3.45
C LEU A 182 -12.04 2.55 3.14
N ASN A 183 -11.38 1.98 2.13
CA ASN A 183 -10.02 2.35 1.73
C ASN A 183 -9.92 3.74 1.06
N ARG A 184 -11.05 4.33 0.65
CA ARG A 184 -11.14 5.72 0.18
C ARG A 184 -11.52 6.71 1.28
N GLY A 185 -11.75 6.24 2.51
CA GLY A 185 -12.15 7.05 3.66
C GLY A 185 -13.63 7.47 3.68
N ASP A 186 -14.48 6.86 2.85
CA ASP A 186 -15.93 7.08 2.87
C ASP A 186 -16.58 6.12 3.88
N PHE A 187 -16.32 6.38 5.16
CA PHE A 187 -16.61 5.45 6.25
C PHE A 187 -18.11 5.23 6.47
N GLU A 188 -18.95 6.24 6.25
CA GLU A 188 -20.41 6.11 6.36
C GLU A 188 -20.96 5.13 5.31
N LYS A 189 -20.54 5.24 4.04
CA LYS A 189 -20.97 4.30 3.01
C LYS A 189 -20.34 2.94 3.19
N ALA A 190 -19.07 2.88 3.62
CA ALA A 190 -18.41 1.63 3.95
C ALA A 190 -19.19 0.86 5.02
N ALA A 191 -19.54 1.52 6.14
CA ALA A 191 -20.30 0.88 7.21
C ALA A 191 -21.68 0.40 6.73
N SER A 192 -22.38 1.17 5.90
CA SER A 192 -23.67 0.75 5.35
C SER A 192 -23.54 -0.49 4.45
N LEU A 193 -22.56 -0.51 3.54
CA LEU A 193 -22.36 -1.60 2.58
C LEU A 193 -21.82 -2.86 3.26
N LEU A 194 -20.87 -2.70 4.18
CA LEU A 194 -20.30 -3.81 4.95
C LEU A 194 -21.29 -4.37 5.98
N SER A 195 -22.20 -3.56 6.53
CA SER A 195 -23.32 -4.08 7.35
C SER A 195 -24.24 -4.96 6.52
N LYS A 196 -24.56 -4.53 5.29
CA LYS A 196 -25.35 -5.35 4.35
C LYS A 196 -24.62 -6.64 3.99
N ALA A 197 -23.32 -6.58 3.70
CA ALA A 197 -22.51 -7.76 3.44
C ALA A 197 -22.47 -8.72 4.64
N PHE A 198 -22.44 -8.18 5.87
CA PHE A 198 -22.47 -8.97 7.09
C PHE A 198 -23.82 -9.67 7.31
N GLU A 199 -24.94 -9.01 6.97
CA GLU A 199 -26.27 -9.64 6.98
C GLU A 199 -26.44 -10.71 5.89
N GLU A 200 -25.77 -10.53 4.74
CA GLU A 200 -25.76 -11.47 3.62
C GLU A 200 -24.85 -12.69 3.86
N ALA A 201 -23.92 -12.60 4.82
CA ALA A 201 -22.96 -13.66 5.10
C ALA A 201 -23.63 -14.87 5.76
N GLU A 202 -23.33 -16.07 5.23
CA GLU A 202 -23.85 -17.33 5.78
C GLU A 202 -23.00 -17.86 6.95
N SER A 203 -21.78 -17.34 7.11
CA SER A 203 -20.80 -17.76 8.14
C SER A 203 -20.38 -16.57 9.01
N ALA A 204 -20.15 -16.86 10.30
CA ALA A 204 -19.53 -15.92 11.23
C ALA A 204 -17.99 -15.88 11.12
N GLU A 205 -17.40 -16.90 10.49
CA GLU A 205 -15.96 -17.03 10.24
C GLU A 205 -15.60 -16.33 8.92
N THR A 206 -15.77 -15.02 8.88
CA THR A 206 -15.41 -14.17 7.73
C THR A 206 -14.62 -12.96 8.20
N PHE A 207 -13.94 -12.28 7.28
CA PHE A 207 -13.26 -11.01 7.52
C PHE A 207 -14.18 -9.79 7.44
N ILE A 208 -15.48 -9.96 7.13
CA ILE A 208 -16.43 -8.85 7.05
C ILE A 208 -16.55 -8.07 8.38
N PRO A 209 -16.61 -8.72 9.57
CA PRO A 209 -16.63 -8.02 10.86
C PRO A 209 -15.38 -7.18 11.12
N LEU A 210 -14.20 -7.62 10.64
CA LEU A 210 -12.95 -6.85 10.74
C LEU A 210 -13.07 -5.52 10.00
N GLU A 211 -13.52 -5.57 8.74
CA GLU A 211 -13.65 -4.38 7.90
C GLU A 211 -14.78 -3.47 8.37
N LEU A 212 -15.93 -4.04 8.77
CA LEU A 212 -17.04 -3.28 9.34
C LEU A 212 -16.66 -2.62 10.67
N GLY A 213 -15.95 -3.35 11.54
CA GLY A 213 -15.41 -2.82 12.79
C GLY A 213 -14.46 -1.65 12.56
N THR A 214 -13.61 -1.75 11.53
CA THR A 214 -12.71 -0.67 11.10
C THR A 214 -13.48 0.57 10.64
N ALA A 215 -14.52 0.40 9.82
CA ALA A 215 -15.37 1.51 9.38
C ALA A 215 -16.06 2.20 10.57
N LEU A 216 -16.61 1.40 11.50
CA LEU A 216 -17.30 1.91 12.69
C LEU A 216 -16.35 2.62 13.66
N LEU A 217 -15.11 2.14 13.82
CA LEU A 217 -14.08 2.82 14.61
C LEU A 217 -13.77 4.21 14.05
N ASN A 218 -13.60 4.32 12.73
CA ASN A 218 -13.35 5.61 12.06
C ASN A 218 -14.54 6.59 12.18
N LEU A 219 -15.75 6.10 12.41
CA LEU A 219 -16.95 6.90 12.71
C LEU A 219 -17.11 7.23 14.20
N GLY A 220 -16.21 6.74 15.07
CA GLY A 220 -16.30 6.88 16.53
C GLY A 220 -17.38 6.01 17.18
N HIS A 221 -17.87 4.98 16.47
CA HIS A 221 -18.84 4.00 16.99
C HIS A 221 -18.14 2.88 17.79
N ASN A 222 -17.30 3.27 18.76
CA ASN A 222 -16.36 2.41 19.48
C ASN A 222 -17.01 1.16 20.08
N LYS A 223 -18.20 1.27 20.68
CA LYS A 223 -18.90 0.12 21.28
C LYS A 223 -19.30 -0.96 20.27
N GLN A 224 -19.72 -0.55 19.08
CA GLN A 224 -20.12 -1.49 18.02
C GLN A 224 -18.89 -2.11 17.38
N ALA A 225 -17.86 -1.29 17.12
CA ALA A 225 -16.57 -1.78 16.63
C ALA A 225 -15.96 -2.82 17.59
N LEU A 226 -15.97 -2.54 18.90
CA LEU A 226 -15.46 -3.46 19.93
C LEU A 226 -16.18 -4.81 19.89
N LEU A 227 -17.51 -4.82 19.74
CA LEU A 227 -18.28 -6.06 19.68
C LEU A 227 -17.92 -6.90 18.45
N LEU A 228 -17.81 -6.27 17.27
CA LEU A 228 -17.49 -6.97 16.03
C LEU A 228 -16.04 -7.47 16.02
N LEU A 229 -15.10 -6.63 16.41
CA LEU A 229 -13.67 -6.97 16.42
C LEU A 229 -13.34 -8.02 17.49
N GLY A 230 -13.98 -7.94 18.65
CA GLY A 230 -13.86 -8.96 19.69
C GLY A 230 -14.40 -10.31 19.22
N GLY A 231 -15.61 -10.34 18.65
CA GLY A 231 -16.20 -11.57 18.09
C GLY A 231 -15.39 -12.14 16.92
N PHE A 232 -14.80 -11.28 16.08
CA PHE A 232 -13.91 -11.70 15.01
C PHE A 232 -12.67 -12.44 15.53
N LEU A 233 -12.03 -11.93 16.60
CA LEU A 233 -10.87 -12.61 17.19
C LEU A 233 -11.19 -13.97 17.83
N GLU A 234 -12.45 -14.24 18.19
CA GLU A 234 -12.85 -15.58 18.66
C GLU A 234 -12.70 -16.64 17.56
N HIS A 235 -12.85 -16.23 16.29
CA HIS A 235 -12.76 -17.10 15.11
C HIS A 235 -11.41 -17.02 14.40
N HIS A 236 -10.75 -15.85 14.46
CA HIS A 236 -9.47 -15.59 13.79
C HIS A 236 -8.39 -15.14 14.80
N PRO A 237 -8.09 -15.90 15.85
CA PRO A 237 -7.19 -15.44 16.91
C PRO A 237 -5.75 -15.19 16.44
N GLU A 238 -5.32 -15.86 15.36
CA GLU A 238 -3.96 -15.73 14.81
C GLU A 238 -3.79 -14.54 13.85
N THR A 239 -4.83 -13.75 13.60
CA THR A 239 -4.68 -12.54 12.78
C THR A 239 -4.17 -11.36 13.59
N LEU A 240 -3.09 -10.73 13.14
CA LEU A 240 -2.56 -9.51 13.75
C LEU A 240 -3.45 -8.29 13.53
N ARG A 241 -4.38 -8.33 12.57
CA ARG A 241 -5.08 -7.13 12.04
C ARG A 241 -6.08 -6.53 13.02
N ALA A 242 -6.66 -7.32 13.92
CA ALA A 242 -7.67 -6.84 14.86
C ALA A 242 -7.07 -6.21 16.13
N TYR A 243 -5.86 -6.62 16.53
CA TYR A 243 -5.21 -6.15 17.76
C TYR A 243 -4.99 -4.62 17.79
N PRO A 244 -4.43 -3.96 16.75
CA PRO A 244 -4.27 -2.52 16.74
C PRO A 244 -5.61 -1.76 16.90
N LEU A 245 -6.67 -2.27 16.28
CA LEU A 245 -7.99 -1.62 16.29
C LEU A 245 -8.64 -1.69 17.68
N LEU A 246 -8.51 -2.84 18.35
CA LEU A 246 -8.98 -3.01 19.72
C LEU A 246 -8.16 -2.19 20.71
N CYS A 247 -6.83 -2.16 20.56
CA CYS A 247 -5.96 -1.30 21.36
C CYS A 247 -6.33 0.17 21.21
N GLU A 248 -6.56 0.66 19.98
CA GLU A 248 -6.99 2.04 19.72
C GLU A 248 -8.30 2.37 20.47
N ILE A 249 -9.29 1.48 20.44
CA ILE A 249 -10.54 1.66 21.20
C ILE A 249 -10.26 1.78 22.69
N TYR A 250 -9.45 0.88 23.25
CA TYR A 250 -9.11 0.92 24.67
C TYR A 250 -8.30 2.16 25.05
N TRP A 251 -7.38 2.62 24.19
CA TRP A 251 -6.63 3.85 24.44
C TRP A 251 -7.52 5.09 24.43
N GLN A 252 -8.47 5.18 23.50
CA GLN A 252 -9.44 6.28 23.44
C GLN A 252 -10.31 6.36 24.70
N ASP A 253 -10.68 5.20 25.24
CA ASP A 253 -11.50 5.09 26.46
C ASP A 253 -10.66 5.09 27.76
N ASN A 254 -9.32 5.22 27.66
CA ASN A 254 -8.35 5.10 28.77
C ASN A 254 -8.46 3.76 29.55
N GLU A 255 -8.87 2.69 28.87
CA GLU A 255 -8.97 1.34 29.43
C GLU A 255 -7.67 0.53 29.20
N PHE A 256 -6.53 1.09 29.63
CA PHE A 256 -5.20 0.55 29.34
C PHE A 256 -4.99 -0.88 29.87
N GLU A 257 -5.61 -1.22 31.01
CA GLU A 257 -5.55 -2.60 31.54
C GLU A 257 -6.19 -3.62 30.61
N LYS A 258 -7.22 -3.24 29.84
CA LYS A 258 -7.84 -4.13 28.87
C LYS A 258 -6.99 -4.30 27.61
N ALA A 259 -6.33 -3.23 27.15
CA ALA A 259 -5.35 -3.32 26.07
C ALA A 259 -4.20 -4.25 26.45
N HIS A 260 -3.65 -4.09 27.65
CA HIS A 260 -2.60 -4.97 28.17
C HIS A 260 -3.07 -6.42 28.28
N ALA A 261 -4.27 -6.67 28.83
CA ALA A 261 -4.83 -8.02 28.93
C ALA A 261 -5.01 -8.67 27.54
N LEU A 262 -5.54 -7.92 26.57
CA LEU A 262 -5.70 -8.38 25.18
C LEU A 262 -4.36 -8.83 24.57
N LEU A 263 -3.30 -8.04 24.76
CA LEU A 263 -1.98 -8.31 24.19
C LEU A 263 -1.26 -9.47 24.92
N GLN A 264 -1.44 -9.60 26.23
CA GLN A 264 -0.89 -10.71 27.01
C GLN A 264 -1.59 -12.04 26.68
N ASP A 265 -2.89 -12.00 26.40
CA ASP A 265 -3.71 -13.17 26.09
C ASP A 265 -3.67 -13.55 24.59
N CYS A 266 -2.87 -12.85 23.76
CA CYS A 266 -2.72 -13.24 22.36
C CYS A 266 -2.09 -14.64 22.20
N PRO A 267 -2.39 -15.37 21.10
CA PRO A 267 -1.81 -16.68 20.83
C PRO A 267 -0.29 -16.69 20.91
N GLU A 268 0.28 -17.82 21.35
CA GLU A 268 1.73 -17.99 21.49
C GLU A 268 2.47 -17.78 20.15
N SER A 269 1.82 -18.11 19.04
CA SER A 269 2.32 -17.87 17.68
C SER A 269 2.56 -16.38 17.40
N LEU A 270 1.83 -15.47 18.05
CA LEU A 270 1.90 -14.03 17.84
C LEU A 270 2.75 -13.28 18.88
N LYS A 271 3.04 -13.88 20.04
CA LYS A 271 3.66 -13.17 21.17
C LYS A 271 5.01 -12.51 20.88
N ASN A 272 5.77 -13.05 19.92
CA ASN A 272 7.08 -12.51 19.55
C ASN A 272 7.01 -11.63 18.28
N GLU A 273 5.82 -11.39 17.73
CA GLU A 273 5.64 -10.51 16.58
C GLU A 273 5.90 -9.06 16.99
N ALA A 274 6.68 -8.35 16.18
CA ALA A 274 7.08 -6.98 16.48
C ALA A 274 5.86 -6.06 16.70
N VAL A 275 4.75 -6.30 15.98
CA VAL A 275 3.54 -5.48 16.11
C VAL A 275 2.90 -5.62 17.50
N ILE A 276 2.90 -6.81 18.11
CA ILE A 276 2.35 -7.02 19.46
C ILE A 276 3.20 -6.25 20.49
N HIS A 277 4.52 -6.28 20.33
CA HIS A 277 5.44 -5.51 21.18
C HIS A 277 5.32 -3.99 20.99
N VAL A 278 5.08 -3.51 19.76
CA VAL A 278 4.75 -2.11 19.51
C VAL A 278 3.46 -1.72 20.24
N LEU A 279 2.38 -2.50 20.13
CA LEU A 279 1.11 -2.19 20.79
C LEU A 279 1.24 -2.21 22.32
N GLU A 280 2.03 -3.13 22.87
CA GLU A 280 2.24 -3.22 24.32
C GLU A 280 3.02 -2.01 24.84
N GLY A 281 4.12 -1.65 24.18
CA GLY A 281 4.89 -0.46 24.54
C GLY A 281 4.10 0.84 24.32
N GLU A 282 3.29 0.95 23.27
CA GLU A 282 2.38 2.08 23.05
C GLU A 282 1.29 2.12 24.13
N THR A 283 0.80 0.97 24.61
CA THR A 283 -0.14 0.93 25.75
C THR A 283 0.49 1.52 27.00
N PHE A 284 1.73 1.16 27.34
CA PHE A 284 2.46 1.82 28.43
C PHE A 284 2.65 3.32 28.18
N PHE A 285 2.98 3.72 26.94
CA PHE A 285 3.16 5.11 26.57
C PHE A 285 1.88 5.94 26.76
N HIS A 286 0.73 5.43 26.30
CA HIS A 286 -0.57 6.07 26.45
C HIS A 286 -1.00 6.16 27.92
N ASP A 287 -0.64 5.17 28.74
CA ASP A 287 -0.81 5.18 30.21
C ASP A 287 0.24 6.05 30.94
N SER A 288 1.04 6.83 30.20
CA SER A 288 2.12 7.68 30.75
C SER A 288 3.18 6.92 31.57
N LYS A 289 3.28 5.60 31.40
CA LYS A 289 4.27 4.69 31.99
C LYS A 289 5.50 4.61 31.09
N TYR A 290 6.15 5.76 30.87
CA TYR A 290 7.23 5.87 29.90
C TYR A 290 8.46 5.03 30.25
N GLN A 291 8.74 4.82 31.54
CA GLN A 291 9.83 3.96 31.99
C GLN A 291 9.57 2.49 31.65
N GLU A 292 8.34 2.01 31.81
CA GLU A 292 7.92 0.67 31.43
C GLU A 292 7.96 0.48 29.91
N ALA A 293 7.51 1.47 29.15
CA ALA A 293 7.62 1.46 27.68
C ALA A 293 9.08 1.39 27.21
N GLU A 294 9.99 2.19 27.80
CA GLU A 294 11.41 2.17 27.47
C GLU A 294 12.04 0.81 27.78
N ALA A 295 11.79 0.29 28.99
CA ALA A 295 12.31 -1.01 29.40
C ALA A 295 11.81 -2.13 28.48
N HIS A 296 10.53 -2.06 28.06
CA HIS A 296 9.93 -3.02 27.14
C HIS A 296 10.63 -3.02 25.78
N TYR A 297 10.75 -1.86 25.14
CA TYR A 297 11.40 -1.75 23.83
C TYR A 297 12.90 -2.05 23.86
N SER A 298 13.60 -1.59 24.90
CA SER A 298 15.02 -1.85 25.10
C SER A 298 15.29 -3.35 25.27
N SER A 299 14.44 -4.05 26.02
CA SER A 299 14.47 -5.50 26.16
C SER A 299 14.27 -6.18 24.80
N PHE A 300 13.22 -5.82 24.04
CA PHE A 300 12.97 -6.39 22.72
C PHE A 300 14.19 -6.22 21.78
N LEU A 301 14.73 -5.01 21.66
CA LEU A 301 15.88 -4.73 20.79
C LEU A 301 17.14 -5.50 21.19
N THR A 302 17.28 -5.82 22.48
CA THR A 302 18.40 -6.60 23.01
C THR A 302 18.27 -8.10 22.72
N PHE A 303 17.07 -8.66 22.88
CA PHE A 303 16.84 -10.11 22.79
C PHE A 303 16.37 -10.60 21.42
N CYS A 304 15.51 -9.83 20.74
CA CYS A 304 14.92 -10.18 19.45
C CYS A 304 15.69 -9.56 18.28
N GLY A 305 16.49 -8.52 18.55
CA GLY A 305 17.29 -7.82 17.55
C GLY A 305 16.62 -6.56 17.02
N TRP A 306 17.20 -5.98 15.97
CA TRP A 306 16.74 -4.71 15.43
C TRP A 306 15.45 -4.87 14.63
N ASP A 307 14.42 -4.11 15.02
CA ASP A 307 13.20 -3.89 14.25
C ASP A 307 12.96 -2.38 14.12
N GLU A 308 12.59 -1.93 12.92
CA GLU A 308 12.46 -0.51 12.63
C GLU A 308 11.28 0.15 13.38
N ALA A 309 10.15 -0.56 13.51
CA ALA A 309 8.97 -0.04 14.19
C ALA A 309 9.23 0.09 15.69
N ILE A 310 9.83 -0.94 16.29
CA ILE A 310 10.24 -0.92 17.69
C ILE A 310 11.27 0.18 17.95
N ALA A 311 12.28 0.34 17.08
CA ALA A 311 13.29 1.39 17.25
C ALA A 311 12.69 2.81 17.19
N ARG A 312 11.70 3.04 16.31
CA ARG A 312 10.99 4.32 16.25
C ARG A 312 10.14 4.57 17.50
N ALA A 313 9.38 3.58 17.96
CA ALA A 313 8.57 3.69 19.16
C ALA A 313 9.44 3.90 20.42
N HIS A 314 10.58 3.22 20.48
CA HIS A 314 11.59 3.42 21.51
C HIS A 314 12.15 4.85 21.51
N ALA A 315 12.54 5.37 20.34
CA ALA A 315 13.03 6.74 20.23
C ALA A 315 11.99 7.78 20.68
N LYS A 316 10.72 7.63 20.25
CA LYS A 316 9.59 8.45 20.73
C LYS A 316 9.45 8.39 22.26
N THR A 317 9.63 7.22 22.85
CA THR A 317 9.55 7.03 24.32
C THR A 317 10.71 7.72 25.04
N LEU A 318 11.93 7.63 24.52
CA LEU A 318 13.10 8.32 25.07
C LEU A 318 12.93 9.85 25.01
N GLU A 319 12.38 10.38 23.92
CA GLU A 319 12.05 11.81 23.81
C GLU A 319 11.06 12.27 24.89
N ALA A 320 10.09 11.43 25.26
CA ALA A 320 9.14 11.73 26.33
C ALA A 320 9.79 11.69 27.74
N LEU A 321 10.87 10.92 27.91
CA LEU A 321 11.61 10.81 29.17
C LEU A 321 12.61 11.95 29.40
N GLY A 322 13.14 12.56 28.33
CA GLY A 322 14.05 13.71 28.38
C GLY A 322 15.51 13.39 28.11
#